data_AF-A0A0F9GNV4-F1
#
_entry.id   AF-A0A0F9GNV4-F1
#
_cell.length_a   1.000
_cell.length_b   1.000
_cell.length_c   1.000
_cell.angle_alpha   90.00
_cell.angle_beta   90.00
_cell.angle_gamma   90.00
#
_symmetry.space_group_name_H-M   'P 1'
#
loop_
_entity.id
_entity.type
_entity.pdbx_description
1 polymer ?
#
loop_
_entity_poly.entity_id
_entity_poly.type
_entity_poly.pdbx_seq_one_letter_code
_entity_poly.pdbx_strand_id
1 'polypeptide(L)' 'MGLFNTIKDNLPKQFSIFQLMSILGIDALEERKVRNLLKQFYLQGYIKRISKNMYQKTEDKNKK' A
#
# COMPACT_ATOMS: atom_id res chain seq x y z
N MET A 1 -0.12 -14.04 17.05
CA MET A 1 1.03 -13.89 16.12
C MET A 1 0.54 -14.26 14.71
N GLY A 2 0.23 -13.37 13.78
CA GLY A 2 0.13 -11.92 13.74
C GLY A 2 -0.25 -11.61 12.31
N LEU A 3 -1.55 -11.51 12.02
CA LEU A 3 -2.13 -11.33 10.68
C LEU A 3 -1.42 -10.21 9.89
N PHE A 4 -0.98 -9.19 10.63
CA PHE A 4 -0.19 -8.05 10.17
C PHE A 4 1.20 -8.41 9.61
N ASN A 5 1.91 -9.38 10.19
CA ASN A 5 3.25 -9.79 9.74
C ASN A 5 3.16 -10.63 8.46
N THR A 6 2.22 -11.57 8.40
CA THR A 6 1.97 -12.35 7.18
C THR A 6 1.56 -11.47 6.01
N ILE A 7 0.78 -10.42 6.30
CA ILE A 7 0.41 -9.39 5.34
C ILE A 7 1.64 -8.61 4.85
N LYS A 8 2.50 -8.16 5.77
CA LYS A 8 3.69 -7.37 5.41
C LYS A 8 4.64 -8.16 4.52
N ASP A 9 4.83 -9.44 4.82
CA ASP A 9 5.70 -10.36 4.08
C ASP A 9 5.10 -10.78 2.72
N ASN A 10 3.77 -10.92 2.63
CA ASN A 10 3.09 -11.27 1.38
C ASN A 10 2.85 -10.09 0.45
N LEU A 11 2.99 -8.84 0.91
CA LEU A 11 2.69 -7.68 0.09
C LEU A 11 3.88 -7.36 -0.81
N PRO A 12 3.75 -7.59 -2.14
CA PRO A 12 4.86 -7.47 -3.08
C PRO A 12 5.43 -6.04 -3.10
N LYS A 13 6.70 -5.92 -3.52
CA LYS A 13 7.36 -4.60 -3.67
C LYS A 13 6.55 -3.65 -4.55
N GLN A 14 5.86 -4.18 -5.55
CA GLN A 14 4.86 -3.47 -6.33
C GLN A 14 3.50 -4.09 -6.11
N PHE A 15 2.48 -3.29 -5.81
CA PHE A 15 1.15 -3.76 -5.50
C PHE A 15 0.08 -2.86 -6.12
N SER A 16 -1.08 -3.46 -6.39
CA SER A 16 -2.25 -2.73 -6.85
C SER A 16 -3.12 -2.25 -5.69
N ILE A 17 -3.97 -1.25 -5.94
CA ILE A 17 -5.00 -0.82 -4.97
C ILE A 17 -5.84 -2.02 -4.52
N PHE A 18 -6.23 -2.90 -5.44
CA PHE A 18 -7.06 -4.08 -5.14
C PHE A 18 -6.34 -5.10 -4.26
N GLN A 19 -5.04 -5.31 -4.47
CA GLN A 19 -4.23 -6.18 -3.61
C GLN A 19 -4.13 -5.60 -2.19
N LEU A 20 -3.93 -4.28 -2.07
CA LEU A 20 -3.94 -3.60 -0.77
C LEU A 20 -5.31 -3.73 -0.08
N MET A 21 -6.42 -3.58 -0.81
CA MET A 21 -7.77 -3.74 -0.28
C MET A 21 -8.03 -5.16 0.22
N SER A 22 -7.67 -6.16 -0.57
CA SER A 22 -7.79 -7.57 -0.21
C SER A 22 -7.00 -7.91 1.06
N ILE A 23 -5.82 -7.33 1.20
CA ILE A 23 -4.96 -7.50 2.36
C ILE A 23 -5.52 -6.82 3.61
N LEU A 24 -6.04 -5.60 3.46
CA LEU A 24 -6.64 -4.85 4.57
C LEU A 24 -8.02 -5.41 4.97
N GLY A 25 -8.57 -6.35 4.18
CA GLY A 25 -9.92 -6.86 4.37
C GLY A 25 -10.99 -5.78 4.14
N ILE A 26 -10.68 -4.78 3.31
CA ILE A 26 -11.56 -3.64 3.05
C ILE A 26 -12.41 -3.94 1.82
N ASP A 27 -13.73 -3.77 1.98
CA ASP A 27 -14.69 -3.92 0.88
C ASP A 27 -14.49 -2.88 -0.22
N ALA A 28 -14.85 -3.26 -1.46
CA ALA A 28 -14.74 -2.44 -2.66
C ALA A 28 -15.40 -1.05 -2.53
N LEU A 29 -16.42 -0.94 -1.67
CA LEU A 29 -17.16 0.29 -1.40
C LEU A 29 -16.31 1.38 -0.71
N GLU A 30 -15.22 0.99 -0.04
CA GLU A 30 -14.33 1.94 0.65
C GLU A 30 -13.09 2.33 -0.17
N GLU A 31 -13.10 2.09 -1.49
CA GLU A 31 -12.00 2.46 -2.41
C GLU A 31 -11.56 3.92 -2.23
N ARG A 32 -12.51 4.82 -1.93
CA ARG A 32 -12.22 6.24 -1.67
C ARG A 32 -11.33 6.45 -0.44
N LYS A 33 -11.55 5.70 0.65
CA LYS A 33 -10.72 5.78 1.86
C LYS A 33 -9.32 5.25 1.57
N VAL A 34 -9.23 4.14 0.85
CA VAL A 34 -7.95 3.52 0.47
C VAL A 34 -7.14 4.44 -0.46
N ARG A 35 -7.80 5.10 -1.41
CA ARG A 35 -7.17 6.09 -2.29
C ARG A 35 -6.62 7.29 -1.52
N ASN A 36 -7.35 7.78 -0.50
CA ASN A 36 -6.88 8.85 0.37
C ASN A 36 -5.67 8.40 1.20
N LEU A 37 -5.70 7.18 1.71
CA LEU A 37 -4.62 6.58 2.49
C LEU A 37 -3.35 6.42 1.64
N LEU A 38 -3.48 5.90 0.41
CA LEU A 38 -2.38 5.82 -0.56
C LEU A 38 -1.84 7.21 -0.93
N LYS A 39 -2.71 8.23 -1.03
CA LYS A 39 -2.27 9.61 -1.26
C LYS A 39 -1.42 10.12 -0.08
N GLN A 40 -1.82 9.82 1.16
CA GLN A 40 -1.04 10.18 2.35
C GLN A 40 0.31 9.44 2.40
N PHE A 41 0.32 8.14 2.13
CA PHE A 41 1.56 7.36 2.06
C PHE A 41 2.50 7.82 0.95
N TYR A 42 1.95 8.26 -0.19
CA TYR A 42 2.73 8.88 -1.25
C TYR A 42 3.36 10.20 -0.78
N LEU A 43 2.59 11.06 -0.11
CA LEU A 43 3.09 12.34 0.43
C LEU A 43 4.16 12.14 1.53
N GLN A 44 4.06 11.07 2.30
CA GLN A 44 5.03 10.71 3.33
C GLN A 44 6.26 9.98 2.78
N GLY A 45 6.27 9.62 1.49
CA GLY A 45 7.40 8.95 0.82
C GLY A 45 7.47 7.43 1.00
N TYR A 46 6.49 6.81 1.68
CA TYR A 46 6.45 5.36 1.91
C TYR A 46 6.17 4.56 0.64
N ILE A 47 5.46 5.17 -0.32
CA ILE A 47 5.11 4.52 -1.59
C ILE A 47 5.34 5.46 -2.77
N LYS A 48 5.68 4.89 -3.93
CA LYS A 48 5.67 5.59 -5.22
C LYS A 48 4.53 5.09 -6.09
N ARG A 49 3.90 5.99 -6.83
CA ARG A 49 2.94 5.60 -7.87
C ARG A 49 3.70 5.24 -9.15
N ILE A 50 3.49 4.03 -9.66
CA ILE A 50 4.12 3.57 -10.91
C ILE A 50 3.18 3.83 -12.10
N SER A 51 1.90 3.47 -11.95
CA SER A 51 0.91 3.60 -13.02
C SER A 51 -0.50 3.83 -12.48
N LYS A 52 -1.54 3.69 -13.32
CA LYS A 52 -2.93 3.74 -12.86
C LYS A 52 -3.18 2.56 -11.92
N ASN A 53 -3.54 2.85 -10.67
CA ASN A 53 -3.83 1.87 -9.61
C ASN A 53 -2.66 0.98 -9.16
N MET A 54 -1.42 1.25 -9.59
CA MET A 54 -0.22 0.51 -9.17
C MET A 54 0.73 1.39 -8.38
N TYR A 55 1.25 0.82 -7.30
CA TYR A 55 2.13 1.47 -6.35
C TYR A 55 3.33 0.57 -6.05
N GLN A 56 4.43 1.19 -5.67
CA GLN A 56 5.64 0.52 -5.23
C GLN A 56 5.91 0.91 -3.79
N LYS A 57 6.17 -0.05 -2.91
CA LYS A 57 6.78 0.23 -1.61
C LYS A 57 8.15 0.83 -1.83
N THR A 58 8.40 1.99 -1.25
CA THR A 58 9.74 2.51 -1.13
C THR A 58 10.36 1.85 0.11
N GLU A 59 10.98 0.68 -0.08
CA GLU A 59 11.89 0.13 0.93
C GLU A 59 13.11 1.07 1.00
N ASP A 60 13.10 1.95 2.00
CA ASP A 60 14.23 2.67 2.60
C ASP A 60 15.39 3.13 1.70
N LYS A 61 15.59 4.45 1.58
CA LYS A 61 16.92 5.14 1.66
C LYS A 61 16.72 6.65 1.78
N ASN A 62 16.56 7.18 3.00
CA ASN A 62 17.16 8.45 3.47
C ASN A 62 16.43 9.03 4.69
N LYS A 63 17.01 8.82 5.86
CA LYS A 63 17.60 9.91 6.65
C LYS A 63 18.86 9.37 7.33
N LYS A 64 19.98 9.57 6.64
CA LYS A 64 21.30 9.64 7.27
C LYS A 64 21.44 11.01 7.91
#